data_AF-A0A4R5KTR4-F1
#
_entry.id   AF-A0A4R5KTR4-F1
#
_cell.length_a   1.000
_cell.length_b   1.000
_cell.length_c   1.000
_cell.angle_alpha   90.00
_cell.angle_beta   90.00
_cell.angle_gamma   90.00
#
_symmetry.space_group_name_H-M   'P 1'
#
loop_
_entity.id
_entity.type
_entity.pdbx_description
1 polymer ?
#
loop_
_entity_poly.entity_id
_entity_poly.type
_entity_poly.pdbx_seq_one_letter_code
_entity_poly.pdbx_strand_id
1 'polypeptide(L)'
;MSYQKYGFEPAFVERVKMKMKNPDTKERIKMILQGVTKHDLQDRAKVRRFVGMLGRVLGEKLSEKQVEHMINFVISQKIDPNNTFHLIKLWGMFR
;
A
#
# COMPACT_ATOMS: atom_id res chain seq x y z
N MET A 1 12.29 -1.02 -10.63
CA MET A 1 11.51 -2.28 -10.57
C MET A 1 10.04 -1.90 -10.59
N SER A 2 9.28 -2.32 -11.60
CA SER A 2 7.84 -2.00 -11.71
C SER A 2 7.01 -2.91 -10.79
N TYR A 3 5.88 -2.40 -10.27
CA TYR A 3 4.91 -3.16 -9.46
C TYR A 3 4.42 -4.43 -10.17
N GLN A 4 4.49 -4.48 -11.51
CA GLN A 4 4.14 -5.64 -12.31
C GLN A 4 4.93 -6.90 -11.93
N LYS A 5 6.18 -6.75 -11.46
CA LYS A 5 7.01 -7.88 -10.98
C LYS A 5 6.44 -8.56 -9.73
N TYR A 6 5.54 -7.88 -9.02
CA TYR A 6 4.85 -8.39 -7.84
C TYR A 6 3.44 -8.90 -8.15
N GLY A 7 3.08 -8.98 -9.44
CA GLY A 7 1.79 -9.52 -9.89
C GLY A 7 0.60 -8.59 -9.67
N PHE A 8 0.82 -7.28 -9.54
CA PHE A 8 -0.26 -6.31 -9.50
C PHE A 8 -0.77 -6.01 -10.91
N GLU A 9 -2.08 -6.16 -11.11
CA GLU A 9 -2.74 -5.79 -12.35
C GLU A 9 -2.75 -4.26 -12.53
N PRO A 10 -2.37 -3.74 -13.72
CA PRO A 10 -2.42 -2.30 -13.98
C PRO A 10 -3.80 -1.68 -13.73
N ALA A 11 -4.87 -2.40 -14.10
CA ALA A 11 -6.24 -1.94 -13.87
C ALA A 11 -6.57 -1.76 -12.38
N PHE A 12 -6.04 -2.63 -11.50
CA PHE A 12 -6.19 -2.47 -10.06
C PHE A 12 -5.47 -1.21 -9.56
N VAL A 13 -4.23 -1.00 -10.01
CA VAL A 13 -3.44 0.19 -9.64
C VAL A 13 -4.16 1.48 -10.06
N GLU A 14 -4.71 1.54 -11.27
CA GLU A 14 -5.44 2.72 -11.73
C GLU A 14 -6.74 2.96 -10.96
N ARG A 15 -7.49 1.91 -10.59
CA ARG A 15 -8.67 2.06 -9.70
C ARG A 15 -8.29 2.64 -8.35
N VAL A 16 -7.20 2.13 -7.74
CA VAL A 16 -6.69 2.65 -6.47
C VAL A 16 -6.29 4.13 -6.62
N LYS A 17 -5.54 4.48 -7.66
CA LYS A 17 -5.16 5.88 -7.96
C LYS A 17 -6.38 6.79 -8.06
N MET A 18 -7.42 6.36 -8.78
CA MET A 18 -8.64 7.14 -8.93
C MET A 18 -9.36 7.34 -7.59
N LYS A 19 -9.42 6.31 -6.74
CA LYS A 19 -10.01 6.39 -5.39
C LYS A 19 -9.20 7.31 -4.47
N MET A 20 -7.87 7.32 -4.59
CA MET A 20 -6.99 8.23 -3.84
C MET A 20 -7.14 9.71 -4.20
N LYS A 21 -7.83 10.05 -5.30
CA LYS A 21 -8.18 11.45 -5.63
C LYS A 21 -9.29 11.98 -4.74
N ASN A 22 -10.11 11.11 -4.13
CA ASN A 22 -11.14 11.52 -3.18
C ASN A 22 -10.48 12.00 -1.86
N PRO A 23 -10.71 13.26 -1.43
CA PRO A 23 -10.12 13.81 -0.21
C PRO A 23 -10.46 13.03 1.05
N ASP A 24 -11.71 12.57 1.20
CA ASP A 24 -12.16 11.81 2.38
C ASP A 24 -11.49 10.44 2.46
N THR A 25 -11.37 9.77 1.31
CA THR A 25 -10.62 8.51 1.21
C THR A 25 -9.16 8.71 1.58
N LYS A 26 -8.54 9.78 1.09
CA LYS A 26 -7.15 10.12 1.40
C LYS A 26 -6.97 10.39 2.89
N GLU A 27 -7.89 11.11 3.53
CA GLU A 27 -7.81 11.45 4.95
C GLU A 27 -7.97 10.21 5.83
N ARG A 28 -8.94 9.34 5.53
CA ARG A 28 -9.10 8.05 6.24
C ARG A 28 -7.85 7.18 6.15
N ILE A 29 -7.19 7.16 5.00
CA ILE A 29 -5.95 6.41 4.80
C ILE A 29 -4.80 7.00 5.62
N LYS A 30 -4.67 8.33 5.68
CA LYS A 30 -3.68 8.97 6.56
C LYS A 30 -3.90 8.61 8.02
N MET A 31 -5.14 8.63 8.50
CA MET A 31 -5.47 8.26 9.89
C MET A 31 -5.05 6.81 10.19
N ILE A 32 -5.25 5.87 9.25
CA ILE A 32 -4.81 4.48 9.41
C ILE A 32 -3.28 4.37 9.49
N LEU A 33 -2.57 5.19 8.71
CA LEU A 33 -1.11 5.16 8.63
C LEU A 33 -0.43 6.07 9.66
N GLN A 34 -1.20 6.82 10.44
CA GLN A 34 -0.67 7.72 11.44
C GLN A 34 0.07 6.92 12.52
N GLY A 35 1.33 7.29 12.78
CA GLY A 35 2.17 6.61 13.77
C GLY A 35 2.71 5.24 13.32
N VAL A 36 2.44 4.80 12.09
CA VAL A 36 3.05 3.58 11.54
C VAL A 36 4.56 3.77 11.42
N THR A 37 5.32 2.83 11.97
CA THR A 37 6.78 2.86 11.95
C THR A 37 7.35 1.92 10.89
N LYS A 38 8.63 2.09 10.58
CA LYS A 38 9.38 1.12 9.77
C LYS A 38 9.27 -0.31 10.31
N HIS A 39 9.33 -0.49 11.63
CA HIS A 39 9.22 -1.81 12.26
C HIS A 39 7.86 -2.46 11.99
N ASP A 40 6.78 -1.67 12.04
CA ASP A 40 5.43 -2.16 11.73
C ASP A 40 5.31 -2.60 10.27
N LEU A 41 6.01 -1.92 9.35
CA LEU A 41 6.05 -2.28 7.93
C LEU A 41 6.98 -3.45 7.60
N GLN A 42 7.73 -3.97 8.59
CA GLN A 42 8.50 -5.22 8.47
C GLN A 42 7.80 -6.42 9.12
N ASP A 43 6.73 -6.19 9.89
CA ASP A 43 5.91 -7.23 10.50
C ASP A 43 4.80 -7.67 9.53
N ARG A 44 4.86 -8.92 9.08
CA ARG A 44 3.87 -9.49 8.14
C ARG A 44 2.43 -9.39 8.65
N ALA A 45 2.19 -9.65 9.94
CA ALA A 45 0.86 -9.67 10.50
C ALA A 45 0.27 -8.25 10.57
N LYS A 46 1.10 -7.26 10.95
CA LYS A 46 0.70 -5.84 10.93
C LYS A 46 0.45 -5.35 9.51
N VAL A 47 1.33 -5.65 8.56
CA VAL A 47 1.14 -5.28 7.14
C VAL A 47 -0.14 -5.91 6.59
N ARG A 48 -0.42 -7.18 6.89
CA ARG A 48 -1.68 -7.85 6.50
C ARG A 48 -2.91 -7.11 7.04
N ARG A 49 -2.87 -6.68 8.32
CA ARG A 49 -3.94 -5.88 8.93
C ARG A 49 -4.12 -4.53 8.22
N PHE A 50 -3.03 -3.82 7.93
CA PHE A 50 -3.09 -2.55 7.19
C PHE A 50 -3.68 -2.74 5.79
N VAL A 51 -3.21 -3.74 5.04
CA VAL A 51 -3.74 -4.10 3.71
C VAL A 51 -5.25 -4.34 3.75
N GLY A 52 -5.74 -5.08 4.75
CA GLY A 52 -7.17 -5.32 4.93
C GLY A 52 -7.97 -4.05 5.25
N MET A 53 -7.45 -3.20 6.15
CA MET A 53 -8.11 -1.93 6.49
C MET A 53 -8.16 -0.98 5.30
N LEU A 54 -7.05 -0.83 4.58
CA LEU A 54 -6.97 0.02 3.38
C LEU A 54 -7.86 -0.51 2.26
N GLY A 55 -7.92 -1.83 2.04
CA GLY A 55 -8.83 -2.46 1.10
C GLY A 55 -10.29 -2.12 1.38
N ARG A 56 -10.72 -2.14 2.66
CA ARG A 56 -12.08 -1.74 3.06
C ARG A 56 -12.36 -0.26 2.82
N VAL A 57 -11.42 0.64 3.16
CA VAL A 57 -11.57 2.08 2.92
C VAL A 57 -11.67 2.38 1.42
N LEU A 58 -10.90 1.65 0.60
CA LEU A 58 -10.96 1.76 -0.85
C LEU A 58 -12.17 1.01 -1.44
N GLY A 59 -12.90 0.20 -0.69
CA GLY A 59 -13.95 -0.67 -1.23
C GLY A 59 -13.42 -1.68 -2.26
N GLU A 60 -12.17 -2.13 -2.12
CA GLU A 60 -11.56 -3.18 -2.94
C GLU A 60 -11.61 -4.51 -2.17
N LYS A 61 -12.22 -5.53 -2.76
CA LYS A 61 -12.16 -6.89 -2.23
C LYS A 61 -10.87 -7.54 -2.70
N LEU A 62 -9.94 -7.75 -1.77
CA LEU A 62 -8.66 -8.39 -2.06
C LEU A 62 -8.76 -9.89 -1.81
N SER A 63 -8.34 -10.68 -2.80
CA SER A 63 -8.11 -12.12 -2.61
C SER A 63 -6.90 -12.36 -1.70
N GLU A 64 -6.85 -13.53 -1.06
CA GLU A 64 -5.71 -13.96 -0.23
C GLU A 64 -4.37 -13.85 -0.96
N LYS A 65 -4.34 -14.25 -2.24
CA LYS A 65 -3.13 -14.14 -3.07
C LYS A 65 -2.68 -12.69 -3.27
N GLN A 66 -3.62 -11.76 -3.53
CA GLN A 66 -3.31 -10.33 -3.67
C GLN A 66 -2.80 -9.74 -2.36
N VAL A 67 -3.38 -10.15 -1.23
CA VAL A 67 -2.92 -9.74 0.11
C VAL A 67 -1.48 -10.17 0.33
N GLU A 68 -1.14 -11.44 0.06
CA GLU A 68 0.22 -11.94 0.23
C GLU A 68 1.23 -11.26 -0.72
N HIS A 69 0.85 -11.00 -1.97
CA HIS A 69 1.68 -10.21 -2.90
C HIS A 69 1.96 -8.81 -2.35
N MET A 70 0.95 -8.17 -1.75
CA MET A 70 1.08 -6.82 -1.21
C MET A 70 1.93 -6.77 0.06
N ILE A 71 1.81 -7.78 0.93
CA ILE A 71 2.68 -7.94 2.08
C ILE A 71 4.14 -8.11 1.64
N ASN A 72 4.40 -9.02 0.70
CA ASN A 72 5.73 -9.27 0.18
C ASN A 72 6.33 -8.03 -0.49
N PHE A 73 5.51 -7.28 -1.24
CA PHE A 73 5.93 -6.02 -1.84
C PHE A 73 6.38 -5.03 -0.78
N VAL A 74 5.52 -4.69 0.20
CA VAL A 74 5.82 -3.71 1.26
C VAL A 74 7.09 -4.07 2.03
N ILE A 75 7.23 -5.34 2.42
CA ILE A 75 8.41 -5.80 3.16
C ILE A 75 9.66 -5.71 2.29
N SER A 76 9.59 -6.14 1.02
CA SER A 76 10.73 -6.09 0.09
C SER A 76 11.23 -4.67 -0.17
N GLN A 77 10.34 -3.67 -0.10
CA GLN A 77 10.74 -2.28 -0.27
C GLN A 77 11.50 -1.72 0.94
N LYS A 78 11.40 -2.37 2.11
CA LYS A 78 12.02 -1.91 3.37
C LYS A 78 11.75 -0.44 3.66
N ILE A 79 10.52 -0.02 3.36
CA ILE A 79 10.12 1.39 3.39
C ILE A 79 10.06 1.90 4.82
N ASP A 80 10.41 3.17 4.94
CA ASP A 80 10.22 3.95 6.16
C ASP A 80 9.22 5.03 5.80
N PRO A 81 8.01 5.02 6.40
CA PRO A 81 6.95 5.94 6.01
C PRO A 81 7.29 7.40 6.38
N ASN A 82 8.27 7.61 7.26
CA ASN A 82 8.74 8.94 7.65
C ASN A 82 9.95 9.40 6.82
N ASN A 83 10.43 8.58 5.88
CA ASN A 83 11.56 8.92 5.01
C ASN A 83 11.09 9.34 3.61
N THR A 84 11.26 10.63 3.30
CA THR A 84 10.84 11.23 2.02
C THR A 84 11.45 10.54 0.78
N PHE A 85 12.70 10.07 0.84
CA PHE A 85 13.33 9.38 -0.30
C PHE A 85 12.65 8.04 -0.60
N HIS A 86 12.24 7.30 0.43
CA HIS A 86 11.49 6.05 0.27
C HIS A 86 10.11 6.30 -0.36
N LEU A 87 9.43 7.39 0.02
CA LEU A 87 8.14 7.78 -0.55
C LEU A 87 8.25 8.19 -2.02
N ILE A 88 9.26 8.99 -2.39
CA ILE A 88 9.51 9.39 -3.79
C ILE A 88 9.80 8.15 -4.64
N LYS A 89 10.65 7.23 -4.15
CA LYS A 89 10.97 5.97 -4.83
C LYS A 89 9.71 5.13 -5.06
N LEU A 90 8.85 4.98 -4.04
CA LEU A 90 7.57 4.27 -4.18
C LEU A 90 6.69 4.93 -5.23
N TRP A 91 6.53 6.24 -5.18
CA TRP A 91 5.70 6.96 -6.15
C TRP A 91 6.20 6.78 -7.59
N GLY A 92 7.52 6.81 -7.80
CA GLY A 92 8.14 6.53 -9.09
C GLY A 92 7.90 5.10 -9.61
N MET A 93 7.63 4.12 -8.73
CA MET A 93 7.32 2.75 -9.16
C MET A 93 5.92 2.60 -9.73
N PHE A 94 4.98 3.47 -9.35
CA PHE A 94 3.58 3.44 -9.80
C PHE A 94 3.27 4.44 -10.93
N ARG A 95 4.31 5.08 -11.48
CA ARG A 95 4.18 6.03 -12.57
C ARG A 95 4.21 5.34 -13.93
#